data_AF-A0A3D2WJT6-F1
#
_entry.id   AF-A0A3D2WJT6-F1
#
_cell.length_a   1.000
_cell.length_b   1.000
_cell.length_c   1.000
_cell.angle_alpha   90.00
_cell.angle_beta   90.00
_cell.angle_gamma   90.00
#
_symmetry.space_group_name_H-M   'P 1'
#
loop_
_entity.id
_entity.type
_entity.pdbx_description
1 polymer ?
#
loop_
_entity_poly.entity_id
_entity_poly.type
_entity_poly.pdbx_seq_one_letter_code
_entity_poly.pdbx_strand_id
1 'polypeptide(L)'
;DAVDVYTGRQEQDDDHTLVEITMVPQEEFDSYFGEKKQEKLSQKALGPMDWCLEYTLLPQTLKDFNPLPLLTHVLMEVPGLRNHSSKLYTILAELYSNALEHGVLGISSGLKTTAHGFAEYYRQREAALSKDFEGSVKFVLRHKPEEGGGVLIIRVEDTGKGFDFKGFEKKLSSKEGYCGRGIPLLLGMCRRFEYFGTGNIVEAEFEWRI
;
A
#
# COMPACT_ATOMS: atom_id res chain seq x y z
N ASP A 1 12.60 -28.83 -20.30
CA ASP A 1 13.71 -29.73 -19.95
C ASP A 1 14.62 -29.27 -18.80
N ALA A 2 14.42 -28.11 -18.14
CA ALA A 2 15.17 -27.74 -16.94
C ALA A 2 14.63 -28.40 -15.65
N VAL A 3 13.31 -28.62 -15.61
CA VAL A 3 12.61 -29.23 -14.45
C VAL A 3 13.01 -30.70 -14.29
N ASP A 4 13.02 -31.49 -15.38
CA ASP A 4 13.40 -32.91 -15.34
C ASP A 4 14.86 -33.16 -14.92
N VAL A 5 15.74 -32.21 -15.23
CA VAL A 5 17.15 -32.25 -14.81
C VAL A 5 17.27 -31.94 -13.32
N TYR A 6 16.46 -31.00 -12.80
CA TYR A 6 16.45 -30.64 -11.39
C TYR A 6 15.79 -31.71 -10.50
N THR A 7 14.70 -32.31 -10.95
CA THR A 7 13.96 -33.37 -10.22
C THR A 7 14.63 -34.75 -10.32
N GLY A 8 15.73 -34.87 -11.05
CA GLY A 8 16.45 -36.14 -11.22
C GLY A 8 15.61 -37.24 -11.88
N ARG A 9 14.58 -36.87 -12.65
CA ARG A 9 13.59 -37.79 -13.25
C ARG A 9 12.87 -38.69 -12.24
N GLN A 10 12.77 -38.29 -10.98
CA GLN A 10 11.92 -39.00 -10.03
C GLN A 10 10.44 -38.70 -10.30
N GLU A 11 9.58 -39.68 -10.09
CA GLU A 11 8.13 -39.48 -10.14
C GLU A 11 7.72 -38.45 -9.08
N GLN A 12 6.96 -37.46 -9.51
CA GLN A 12 6.54 -36.34 -8.68
C GLN A 12 5.44 -36.79 -7.70
N ASP A 13 5.77 -36.82 -6.41
CA ASP A 13 4.89 -37.29 -5.33
C ASP A 13 4.15 -36.13 -4.59
N ASP A 14 4.44 -34.85 -4.93
CA ASP A 14 3.75 -33.65 -4.39
C ASP A 14 3.57 -32.50 -5.41
N ASP A 15 2.79 -31.47 -5.03
CA ASP A 15 2.63 -30.23 -5.82
C ASP A 15 3.83 -29.28 -5.61
N HIS A 16 4.69 -29.14 -6.63
CA HIS A 16 5.75 -28.13 -6.63
C HIS A 16 5.20 -26.74 -6.97
N THR A 17 5.37 -25.78 -6.05
CA THR A 17 5.12 -24.36 -6.32
C THR A 17 6.44 -23.64 -6.54
N LEU A 18 6.67 -23.13 -7.75
CA LEU A 18 7.80 -22.26 -8.07
C LEU A 18 7.34 -20.80 -8.10
N VAL A 19 8.02 -19.95 -7.34
CA VAL A 19 7.84 -18.50 -7.41
C VAL A 19 9.17 -17.88 -7.81
N GLU A 20 9.20 -17.23 -8.97
CA GLU A 20 10.33 -16.45 -9.44
C GLU A 20 10.12 -14.97 -9.08
N ILE A 21 11.13 -14.35 -8.48
CA ILE A 21 11.13 -12.92 -8.13
C ILE A 21 12.32 -12.29 -8.85
N THR A 22 12.03 -11.41 -9.80
CA THR A 22 13.05 -10.70 -10.58
C THR A 22 13.04 -9.22 -10.22
N MET A 23 14.21 -8.68 -9.87
CA MET A 23 14.42 -7.25 -9.73
C MET A 23 14.50 -6.63 -11.11
N VAL A 24 13.57 -5.75 -11.43
CA VAL A 24 13.54 -4.99 -12.69
C VAL A 24 13.63 -3.49 -12.40
N PRO A 25 14.16 -2.68 -13.33
CA PRO A 25 14.06 -1.23 -13.25
C PRO A 25 12.60 -0.78 -13.08
N GLN A 26 12.38 0.33 -12.36
CA GLN A 26 11.04 0.83 -12.10
C GLN A 26 10.24 1.08 -13.38
N GLU A 27 10.89 1.55 -14.44
CA GLU A 27 10.27 1.75 -15.77
C GLU A 27 9.74 0.45 -16.37
N GLU A 28 10.45 -0.66 -16.19
CA GLU A 28 10.04 -1.98 -16.68
C GLU A 28 8.92 -2.55 -15.81
N PHE A 29 9.01 -2.39 -14.48
CA PHE A 29 7.92 -2.70 -13.55
C PHE A 29 6.63 -1.93 -13.91
N ASP A 30 6.77 -0.62 -14.13
CA ASP A 30 5.71 0.29 -14.53
C ASP A 30 5.15 -0.06 -15.91
N SER A 31 5.94 -0.66 -16.81
CA SER A 31 5.48 -1.12 -18.14
C SER A 31 4.82 -2.51 -18.10
N TYR A 32 5.25 -3.40 -17.21
CA TYR A 32 4.68 -4.74 -17.04
C TYR A 32 3.29 -4.70 -16.37
N PHE A 33 3.12 -3.78 -15.42
CA PHE A 33 1.81 -3.36 -14.91
C PHE A 33 1.21 -2.18 -15.68
N GLY A 34 1.95 -1.64 -16.64
CA GLY A 34 1.58 -0.50 -17.45
C GLY A 34 0.57 -0.89 -18.49
N GLU A 35 -0.59 -0.25 -18.39
CA GLU A 35 -1.52 0.02 -19.49
C GLU A 35 -1.60 -1.11 -20.52
N LYS A 36 -2.13 -2.28 -20.10
CA LYS A 36 -2.67 -3.24 -21.06
C LYS A 36 -3.75 -2.50 -21.85
N LYS A 37 -3.41 -2.12 -23.09
CA LYS A 37 -4.23 -1.53 -24.16
C LYS A 37 -5.47 -0.81 -23.64
N GLN A 38 -5.48 0.53 -23.72
CA GLN A 38 -6.68 1.36 -23.68
C GLN A 38 -7.82 0.72 -24.50
N GLU A 39 -8.66 -0.10 -23.85
CA GLU A 39 -9.99 -0.33 -24.35
C GLU A 39 -10.66 1.03 -24.21
N LYS A 40 -11.08 1.61 -25.32
CA LYS A 40 -11.81 2.88 -25.32
C LYS A 40 -12.99 2.75 -24.36
N LEU A 41 -12.81 3.24 -23.13
CA LEU A 41 -13.87 3.31 -22.14
C LEU A 41 -14.92 4.25 -22.73
N SER A 42 -16.02 3.69 -23.22
CA SER A 42 -17.17 4.51 -23.58
C SER A 42 -17.63 5.26 -22.33
N GLN A 43 -18.09 6.51 -22.47
CA GLN A 43 -18.60 7.31 -21.34
C GLN A 43 -19.71 6.59 -20.52
N LYS A 44 -20.33 5.55 -21.07
CA LYS A 44 -21.34 4.71 -20.42
C LYS A 44 -20.76 3.56 -19.56
N ALA A 45 -19.45 3.36 -19.57
CA ALA A 45 -18.75 2.25 -18.91
C ALA A 45 -17.83 2.72 -17.77
N LEU A 46 -18.05 3.91 -17.19
CA LEU A 46 -17.14 4.52 -16.21
C LEU A 46 -17.30 4.03 -14.76
N GLY A 47 -18.29 3.16 -14.47
CA GLY A 47 -18.55 2.72 -13.10
C GLY A 47 -18.98 3.87 -12.17
N PRO A 48 -18.97 3.69 -10.84
CA PRO A 48 -19.29 4.74 -9.87
C PRO A 48 -18.15 5.77 -9.83
N MET A 49 -18.41 6.98 -10.35
CA MET A 49 -17.38 8.01 -10.51
C MET A 49 -17.33 9.06 -9.39
N ASP A 50 -18.37 9.21 -8.58
CA ASP A 50 -18.38 10.15 -7.44
C ASP A 50 -18.89 9.41 -6.20
N TRP A 51 -17.98 9.10 -5.28
CA TRP A 51 -18.30 8.36 -4.08
C TRP A 51 -17.32 8.64 -2.95
N CYS A 52 -17.77 8.36 -1.72
CA CYS A 52 -16.96 8.39 -0.51
C CYS A 52 -17.22 7.11 0.29
N LEU A 53 -16.16 6.47 0.76
CA LEU A 53 -16.20 5.35 1.69
C LEU A 53 -15.44 5.73 2.95
N GLU A 54 -16.08 5.54 4.10
CA GLU A 54 -15.40 5.60 5.40
C GLU A 54 -15.42 4.20 6.03
N TYR A 55 -14.25 3.69 6.40
CA TYR A 55 -14.09 2.36 6.97
C TYR A 55 -13.14 2.41 8.16
N THR A 56 -13.64 2.07 9.35
CA THR A 56 -12.85 2.09 10.59
C THR A 56 -12.66 0.69 11.12
N LEU A 57 -11.41 0.28 11.28
CA LEU A 57 -10.99 -0.98 11.87
C LEU A 57 -10.73 -0.77 13.36
N LEU A 58 -11.40 -1.56 14.19
CA LEU A 58 -11.26 -1.56 15.64
C LEU A 58 -10.27 -2.65 16.09
N PRO A 59 -9.79 -2.64 17.35
CA PRO A 59 -8.67 -3.49 17.77
C PRO A 59 -8.82 -4.98 17.45
N GLN A 60 -10.02 -5.55 17.69
CA GLN A 60 -10.26 -6.98 17.43
C GLN A 60 -10.11 -7.32 15.94
N THR A 61 -10.56 -6.44 15.03
CA THR A 61 -10.41 -6.65 13.59
C THR A 61 -8.97 -6.44 13.14
N LEU A 62 -8.25 -5.47 13.72
CA LEU A 62 -6.84 -5.20 13.39
C LEU A 62 -5.90 -6.37 13.70
N LYS A 63 -6.29 -7.28 14.62
CA LYS A 63 -5.53 -8.49 14.95
C LYS A 63 -5.50 -9.50 13.81
N ASP A 64 -6.66 -9.78 13.22
CA ASP A 64 -6.85 -10.99 12.40
C ASP A 64 -7.32 -10.72 10.96
N PHE A 65 -7.60 -9.47 10.61
CA PHE A 65 -8.14 -9.12 9.29
C PHE A 65 -7.23 -8.19 8.50
N ASN A 66 -7.01 -8.56 7.23
CA ASN A 66 -6.35 -7.69 6.26
C ASN A 66 -7.40 -6.89 5.47
N PRO A 67 -7.47 -5.55 5.60
CA PRO A 67 -8.46 -4.73 4.90
C PRO A 67 -8.15 -4.50 3.42
N LEU A 68 -6.90 -4.73 2.99
CA LEU A 68 -6.43 -4.34 1.67
C LEU A 68 -7.19 -5.01 0.52
N PRO A 69 -7.53 -6.31 0.56
CA PRO A 69 -8.32 -6.93 -0.51
C PRO A 69 -9.70 -6.28 -0.69
N LEU A 70 -10.38 -5.95 0.42
CA LEU A 70 -11.69 -5.29 0.38
C LEU A 70 -11.57 -3.88 -0.20
N LEU A 71 -10.64 -3.07 0.31
CA LEU A 71 -10.44 -1.70 -0.19
C LEU A 71 -10.03 -1.69 -1.65
N THR A 72 -9.14 -2.60 -2.05
CA THR A 72 -8.73 -2.76 -3.46
C THR A 72 -9.93 -3.10 -4.32
N HIS A 73 -10.78 -4.04 -3.90
CA HIS A 73 -12.00 -4.39 -4.63
C HIS A 73 -12.90 -3.17 -4.87
N VAL A 74 -13.13 -2.34 -3.84
CA VAL A 74 -13.90 -1.09 -3.98
C VAL A 74 -13.27 -0.16 -5.04
N LEU A 75 -11.95 0.00 -5.04
CA LEU A 75 -11.27 0.81 -6.06
C LEU A 75 -11.43 0.23 -7.47
N MET A 76 -11.46 -1.10 -7.60
CA MET A 76 -11.62 -1.78 -8.89
C MET A 76 -13.02 -1.63 -9.48
N GLU A 77 -14.02 -1.13 -8.74
CA GLU A 77 -15.32 -0.78 -9.32
C GLU A 77 -15.21 0.41 -10.28
N VAL A 78 -14.16 1.24 -10.16
CA VAL A 78 -13.84 2.32 -11.10
C VAL A 78 -12.91 1.79 -12.20
N PRO A 79 -13.36 1.64 -13.46
CA PRO A 79 -12.55 1.02 -14.51
C PRO A 79 -11.22 1.74 -14.78
N GLY A 80 -11.20 3.07 -14.65
CA GLY A 80 -9.98 3.87 -14.78
C GLY A 80 -8.89 3.54 -13.75
N LEU A 81 -9.29 3.16 -12.53
CA LEU A 81 -8.34 2.77 -11.48
C LEU A 81 -7.78 1.35 -11.68
N ARG A 82 -8.42 0.49 -12.46
CA ARG A 82 -7.98 -0.91 -12.68
C ARG A 82 -6.59 -0.99 -13.30
N ASN A 83 -6.30 -0.08 -14.22
CA ASN A 83 -4.98 0.06 -14.87
C ASN A 83 -3.86 0.42 -13.88
N HIS A 84 -4.22 0.85 -12.67
CA HIS A 84 -3.30 1.25 -11.63
C HIS A 84 -3.43 0.40 -10.36
N SER A 85 -4.06 -0.78 -10.46
CA SER A 85 -4.34 -1.68 -9.34
C SER A 85 -3.11 -1.99 -8.48
N SER A 86 -1.95 -2.30 -9.08
CA SER A 86 -0.71 -2.55 -8.33
C SER A 86 -0.22 -1.31 -7.58
N LYS A 87 -0.23 -0.13 -8.21
CA LYS A 87 0.17 1.13 -7.57
C LYS A 87 -0.74 1.48 -6.41
N LEU A 88 -2.05 1.36 -6.62
CA LEU A 88 -3.06 1.61 -5.58
C LEU A 88 -2.95 0.61 -4.42
N TYR A 89 -2.69 -0.67 -4.70
CA TYR A 89 -2.44 -1.67 -3.68
C TYR A 89 -1.20 -1.33 -2.86
N THR A 90 -0.09 -0.95 -3.51
CA THR A 90 1.13 -0.50 -2.84
C THR A 90 0.86 0.71 -1.94
N ILE A 91 0.13 1.72 -2.43
CA ILE A 91 -0.25 2.88 -1.62
C ILE A 91 -1.06 2.45 -0.40
N LEU A 92 -2.12 1.68 -0.59
CA LEU A 92 -2.95 1.20 0.52
C LEU A 92 -2.14 0.36 1.53
N ALA A 93 -1.27 -0.52 1.04
CA ALA A 93 -0.46 -1.41 1.88
C ALA A 93 0.55 -0.65 2.74
N GLU A 94 1.27 0.30 2.16
CA GLU A 94 2.24 1.11 2.89
C GLU A 94 1.54 2.04 3.91
N LEU A 95 0.43 2.68 3.52
CA LEU A 95 -0.33 3.53 4.45
C LEU A 95 -0.93 2.71 5.60
N TYR A 96 -1.48 1.54 5.31
CA TYR A 96 -2.02 0.63 6.34
C TYR A 96 -0.94 0.12 7.29
N SER A 97 0.18 -0.35 6.76
CA SER A 97 1.31 -0.85 7.55
C SER A 97 1.84 0.25 8.47
N ASN A 98 1.97 1.49 7.98
CA ASN A 98 2.38 2.61 8.81
C ASN A 98 1.39 2.91 9.94
N ALA A 99 0.10 3.01 9.61
CA ALA A 99 -0.96 3.28 10.58
C ALA A 99 -1.05 2.20 11.67
N LEU A 100 -1.03 0.91 11.28
CA LEU A 100 -1.10 -0.20 12.22
C LEU A 100 0.19 -0.31 13.04
N GLU A 101 1.34 -0.41 12.39
CA GLU A 101 2.58 -0.79 13.06
C GLU A 101 3.19 0.37 13.85
N HIS A 102 3.23 1.55 13.25
CA HIS A 102 3.89 2.72 13.86
C HIS A 102 2.88 3.57 14.65
N GLY A 103 1.65 3.68 14.15
CA GLY A 103 0.57 4.40 14.83
C GLY A 103 0.02 3.62 16.02
N VAL A 104 -0.71 2.54 15.75
CA VAL A 104 -1.45 1.77 16.77
C VAL A 104 -0.51 0.93 17.66
N LEU A 105 0.40 0.16 17.06
CA LEU A 105 1.28 -0.76 17.81
C LEU A 105 2.56 -0.11 18.34
N GLY A 106 2.91 1.09 17.88
CA GLY A 106 4.08 1.83 18.36
C GLY A 106 5.43 1.17 18.07
N ILE A 107 5.52 0.29 17.07
CA ILE A 107 6.74 -0.41 16.68
C ILE A 107 7.69 0.61 16.03
N SER A 108 8.99 0.53 16.31
CA SER A 108 9.96 1.46 15.72
C SER A 108 10.26 1.14 14.24
N SER A 109 10.19 2.15 13.38
CA SER A 109 10.58 2.05 11.95
C SER A 109 12.07 1.77 11.73
N GLY A 110 12.92 2.05 12.73
CA GLY A 110 14.36 1.82 12.66
C GLY A 110 14.77 0.34 12.57
N LEU A 111 13.89 -0.59 12.96
CA LEU A 111 14.16 -2.04 12.94
C LEU A 111 14.22 -2.62 11.52
N LYS A 112 13.62 -1.97 10.50
CA LYS A 112 13.58 -2.45 9.10
C LYS A 112 14.88 -2.18 8.31
N THR A 113 15.97 -1.79 8.98
CA THR A 113 17.21 -1.31 8.33
C THR A 113 18.29 -2.38 8.14
N THR A 114 18.19 -3.52 8.82
CA THR A 114 19.16 -4.63 8.72
C THR A 114 18.46 -5.98 8.59
N ALA A 115 19.12 -6.98 7.98
CA ALA A 115 18.57 -8.33 7.85
C ALA A 115 18.22 -8.96 9.21
N HIS A 116 19.03 -8.73 10.25
CA HIS A 116 18.73 -9.15 11.61
C HIS A 116 17.53 -8.36 12.20
N GLY A 117 17.42 -7.07 11.87
CA GLY A 117 16.32 -6.22 12.27
C GLY A 117 14.96 -6.64 11.70
N PHE A 118 14.91 -7.29 10.53
CA PHE A 118 13.67 -7.81 9.94
C PHE A 118 13.05 -8.95 10.77
N ALA A 119 13.84 -9.95 11.18
CA ALA A 119 13.33 -11.05 11.99
C ALA A 119 12.84 -10.56 13.37
N GLU A 120 13.57 -9.60 13.97
CA GLU A 120 13.18 -8.96 15.22
C GLU A 120 11.90 -8.13 15.05
N TYR A 121 11.77 -7.39 13.96
CA TYR A 121 10.57 -6.63 13.61
C TYR A 121 9.34 -7.53 13.49
N TYR A 122 9.43 -8.68 12.80
CA TYR A 122 8.30 -9.61 12.68
C TYR A 122 7.89 -10.17 14.05
N ARG A 123 8.86 -10.52 14.89
CA ARG A 123 8.59 -10.99 16.26
C ARG A 123 7.89 -9.93 17.10
N GLN A 124 8.35 -8.67 17.03
CA GLN A 124 7.72 -7.57 17.76
C GLN A 124 6.30 -7.30 17.27
N ARG A 125 6.06 -7.42 15.95
CA ARG A 125 4.73 -7.26 15.36
C ARG A 125 3.77 -8.34 15.84
N GLU A 126 4.15 -9.61 15.78
CA GLU A 126 3.33 -10.70 16.31
C GLU A 126 3.08 -10.56 17.82
N ALA A 127 4.11 -10.19 18.58
CA ALA A 127 3.99 -9.96 20.02
C ALA A 127 3.10 -8.75 20.37
N ALA A 128 3.03 -7.74 19.50
CA ALA A 128 2.15 -6.59 19.69
C ALA A 128 0.70 -6.91 19.32
N LEU A 129 0.47 -7.64 18.22
CA LEU A 129 -0.87 -8.06 17.78
C LEU A 129 -1.52 -9.07 18.73
N SER A 130 -0.73 -9.94 19.35
CA SER A 130 -1.22 -10.93 20.33
C SER A 130 -1.58 -10.34 21.69
N LYS A 131 -1.18 -9.09 21.97
CA LYS A 131 -1.56 -8.38 23.20
C LYS A 131 -2.90 -7.69 23.02
N ASP A 132 -3.51 -7.32 24.14
CA ASP A 132 -4.59 -6.34 24.11
C ASP A 132 -3.99 -4.95 23.91
N PHE A 133 -4.41 -4.31 22.83
CA PHE A 133 -4.09 -2.94 22.50
C PHE A 133 -5.39 -2.18 22.25
N GLU A 134 -5.34 -0.87 22.47
CA GLU A 134 -6.39 0.04 22.09
C GLU A 134 -6.00 0.76 20.80
N GLY A 135 -7.01 1.26 20.09
CA GLY A 135 -6.81 2.11 18.93
C GLY A 135 -7.59 1.68 17.70
N SER A 136 -7.51 2.49 16.65
CA SER A 136 -8.20 2.21 15.39
C SER A 136 -7.40 2.73 14.21
N VAL A 137 -7.70 2.15 13.04
CA VAL A 137 -7.26 2.68 11.75
C VAL A 137 -8.50 3.00 10.93
N LYS A 138 -8.63 4.25 10.51
CA LYS A 138 -9.71 4.75 9.67
C LYS A 138 -9.20 5.03 8.27
N PHE A 139 -9.86 4.45 7.28
CA PHE A 139 -9.74 4.80 5.88
C PHE A 139 -10.88 5.72 5.47
N VAL A 140 -10.55 6.79 4.76
CA VAL A 140 -11.51 7.60 4.00
C VAL A 140 -11.04 7.60 2.56
N LEU A 141 -11.80 6.95 1.69
CA LEU A 141 -11.54 6.88 0.26
C LEU A 141 -12.58 7.75 -0.44
N ARG A 142 -12.14 8.70 -1.25
CA ARG A 142 -13.04 9.54 -2.04
C ARG A 142 -12.59 9.58 -3.49
N HIS A 143 -13.45 9.13 -4.38
CA HIS A 143 -13.22 9.27 -5.80
C HIS A 143 -14.07 10.41 -6.37
N LYS A 144 -13.49 11.19 -7.28
CA LYS A 144 -14.16 12.25 -8.03
C LYS A 144 -13.81 12.14 -9.51
N PRO A 145 -14.75 12.39 -10.42
CA PRO A 145 -14.41 12.55 -11.83
C PRO A 145 -13.70 13.89 -12.05
N GLU A 146 -12.70 13.91 -12.92
CA GLU A 146 -12.08 15.13 -13.46
C GLU A 146 -12.12 15.07 -15.01
N GLU A 147 -11.91 16.20 -15.67
CA GLU A 147 -11.89 16.23 -17.14
C GLU A 147 -10.79 15.30 -17.68
N GLY A 148 -11.16 14.29 -18.48
CA GLY A 148 -10.22 13.32 -19.04
C GLY A 148 -9.69 12.28 -18.04
N GLY A 149 -10.37 12.05 -16.92
CA GLY A 149 -9.97 11.04 -15.94
C GLY A 149 -10.70 11.15 -14.59
N GLY A 150 -9.92 11.03 -13.52
CA GLY A 150 -10.45 11.14 -12.17
C GLY A 150 -9.36 11.18 -11.11
N VAL A 151 -9.80 11.43 -9.89
CA VAL A 151 -8.91 11.56 -8.73
C VAL A 151 -9.46 10.73 -7.59
N LEU A 152 -8.57 9.93 -7.01
CA LEU A 152 -8.81 9.20 -5.79
C LEU A 152 -8.03 9.86 -4.65
N ILE A 153 -8.74 10.29 -3.63
CA ILE A 153 -8.18 10.77 -2.37
C ILE A 153 -8.24 9.61 -1.38
N ILE A 154 -7.08 9.21 -0.87
CA ILE A 154 -6.90 8.15 0.12
C ILE A 154 -6.40 8.81 1.40
N ARG A 155 -7.26 8.88 2.42
CA ARG A 155 -6.87 9.36 3.74
C ARG A 155 -6.86 8.21 4.72
N VAL A 156 -5.76 8.06 5.45
CA VAL A 156 -5.61 7.09 6.53
C VAL A 156 -5.33 7.83 7.81
N GLU A 157 -6.08 7.50 8.86
CA GLU A 157 -5.97 8.09 10.19
C GLU A 157 -5.84 6.97 11.22
N ASP A 158 -4.87 7.10 12.12
CA ASP A 158 -4.67 6.20 13.24
C ASP A 158 -4.78 6.96 14.58
N THR A 159 -5.04 6.21 15.65
CA THR A 159 -5.15 6.76 17.01
C THR A 159 -3.81 6.83 17.73
N GLY A 160 -2.69 6.61 17.03
CA GLY A 160 -1.35 6.68 17.57
C GLY A 160 -0.92 8.10 17.91
N LYS A 161 0.27 8.21 18.50
CA LYS A 161 0.82 9.51 18.94
C LYS A 161 1.22 10.43 17.79
N GLY A 162 1.36 9.89 16.58
CA GLY A 162 1.92 10.58 15.43
C GLY A 162 3.43 10.83 15.56
N PHE A 163 3.96 11.69 14.68
CA PHE A 163 5.37 12.05 14.62
C PHE A 163 5.54 13.47 14.06
N ASP A 164 6.69 14.09 14.31
CA ASP A 164 7.01 15.42 13.75
C ASP A 164 7.28 15.34 12.24
N PHE A 165 6.22 15.50 11.45
CA PHE A 165 6.27 15.49 10.00
C PHE A 165 6.74 16.82 9.39
N LYS A 166 6.66 17.94 10.13
CA LYS A 166 7.14 19.25 9.66
C LYS A 166 8.67 19.28 9.51
N GLY A 167 9.37 18.57 10.39
CA GLY A 167 10.81 18.30 10.23
C GLY A 167 11.13 17.29 9.12
N PHE A 168 10.18 16.40 8.81
CA PHE A 168 10.33 15.31 7.84
C PHE A 168 10.33 15.80 6.39
N GLU A 169 9.46 16.75 6.03
CA GLU A 169 9.40 17.37 4.68
C GLU A 169 10.72 18.07 4.29
N LYS A 170 11.41 18.69 5.27
CA LYS A 170 12.74 19.27 5.03
C LYS A 170 13.80 18.23 4.70
N LYS A 171 13.79 17.06 5.35
CA LYS A 171 14.73 15.95 5.06
C LYS A 171 14.42 15.25 3.74
N LEU A 172 13.16 15.26 3.31
CA LEU A 172 12.73 14.74 2.01
C LEU A 172 13.53 15.38 0.85
N SER A 173 13.79 16.68 0.97
CA SER A 173 14.52 17.48 -0.01
C SER A 173 16.02 17.18 -0.09
N SER A 174 16.62 16.62 0.98
CA SER A 174 18.07 16.44 1.10
C SER A 174 18.58 15.05 0.70
N LYS A 175 17.71 14.10 0.29
CA LYS A 175 18.05 12.70 -0.12
C LYS A 175 18.89 11.87 0.88
N GLU A 176 19.28 12.40 2.03
CA GLU A 176 20.05 11.72 3.05
C GLU A 176 19.15 11.05 4.11
N GLY A 177 19.32 9.75 4.31
CA GLY A 177 18.92 9.08 5.56
C GLY A 177 17.50 8.51 5.63
N TYR A 178 17.00 7.86 4.57
CA TYR A 178 15.74 7.13 4.67
C TYR A 178 15.90 5.82 5.43
N CYS A 179 15.31 5.74 6.63
CA CYS A 179 14.91 4.48 7.23
C CYS A 179 13.51 4.15 6.70
N GLY A 180 13.42 3.26 5.70
CA GLY A 180 12.16 2.83 5.08
C GLY A 180 12.01 3.30 3.64
N ARG A 181 11.73 2.36 2.73
CA ARG A 181 11.59 2.59 1.28
C ARG A 181 10.19 3.08 0.88
N GLY A 182 9.22 3.01 1.81
CA GLY A 182 7.80 3.25 1.54
C GLY A 182 7.48 4.69 1.15
N ILE A 183 7.77 5.67 2.02
CA ILE A 183 7.37 7.08 1.77
C ILE A 183 7.99 7.65 0.47
N PRO A 184 9.28 7.46 0.16
CA PRO A 184 9.84 7.86 -1.15
C PRO A 184 9.12 7.27 -2.35
N LEU A 185 8.69 6.01 -2.26
CA LEU A 185 7.93 5.35 -3.31
C LEU A 185 6.55 5.99 -3.49
N LEU A 186 5.86 6.29 -2.38
CA LEU A 186 4.53 6.90 -2.40
C LEU A 186 4.54 8.31 -3.03
N LEU A 187 5.58 9.10 -2.74
CA LEU A 187 5.76 10.44 -3.30
C LEU A 187 5.91 10.41 -4.83
N GLY A 188 6.50 9.34 -5.39
CA GLY A 188 6.60 9.14 -6.83
C GLY A 188 5.30 8.66 -7.50
N MET A 189 4.34 8.16 -6.71
CA MET A 189 3.07 7.61 -7.22
C MET A 189 1.87 8.56 -7.07
N CYS A 190 1.97 9.58 -6.22
CA CYS A 190 0.84 10.45 -5.86
C CYS A 190 1.03 11.87 -6.40
N ARG A 191 -0.08 12.49 -6.85
CA ARG A 191 -0.14 13.91 -7.22
C ARG A 191 0.08 14.81 -6.00
N ARG A 192 -0.45 14.43 -4.84
CA ARG A 192 -0.25 15.08 -3.55
C ARG A 192 -0.08 14.02 -2.47
N PHE A 193 0.80 14.27 -1.50
CA PHE A 193 0.99 13.41 -0.33
C PHE A 193 1.34 14.27 0.87
N GLU A 194 0.46 14.30 1.87
CA GLU A 194 0.58 15.22 3.00
C GLU A 194 0.20 14.55 4.32
N TYR A 195 0.87 14.97 5.39
CA TYR A 195 0.55 14.57 6.76
C TYR A 195 -0.24 15.68 7.47
N PHE A 196 -1.14 15.30 8.36
CA PHE A 196 -1.98 16.19 9.16
C PHE A 196 -2.00 15.78 10.64
N GLY A 197 -2.69 16.56 11.46
CA GLY A 197 -2.83 16.29 12.89
C GLY A 197 -1.47 16.35 13.60
N THR A 198 -1.17 15.32 14.39
CA THR A 198 0.15 15.16 15.02
C THR A 198 1.09 14.29 14.18
N GLY A 199 0.78 14.06 12.91
CA GLY A 199 1.46 13.10 12.03
C GLY A 199 0.81 11.70 12.02
N ASN A 200 -0.37 11.57 12.63
CA ASN A 200 -1.20 10.35 12.68
C ASN A 200 -2.27 10.31 11.58
N ILE A 201 -2.27 11.29 10.69
CA ILE A 201 -3.17 11.38 9.55
C ILE A 201 -2.32 11.60 8.32
N VAL A 202 -2.59 10.84 7.27
CA VAL A 202 -1.94 10.95 5.96
C VAL A 202 -2.99 10.99 4.87
N GLU A 203 -2.82 11.87 3.90
CA GLU A 203 -3.67 11.97 2.72
C GLU A 203 -2.81 11.86 1.46
N ALA A 204 -3.14 10.89 0.62
CA ALA A 204 -2.56 10.68 -0.70
C ALA A 204 -3.62 10.97 -1.76
N GLU A 205 -3.26 11.78 -2.75
CA GLU A 205 -4.09 12.07 -3.91
C GLU A 205 -3.49 11.38 -5.13
N PHE A 206 -4.23 10.43 -5.70
CA PHE A 206 -3.86 9.69 -6.89
C PHE A 206 -4.70 10.18 -8.08
N GLU A 207 -4.04 10.63 -9.12
CA GLU A 207 -4.67 11.06 -10.37
C GLU A 207 -4.53 9.95 -11.42
N TRP A 208 -5.60 9.72 -12.17
CA TRP A 208 -5.58 8.88 -13.36
C TRP A 208 -6.20 9.60 -14.54
N ARG A 209 -5.75 9.26 -15.75
CA ARG A 209 -6.21 9.83 -17.02
C ARG A 209 -6.65 8.70 -17.96
N ILE A 210 -7.55 9.00 -18.89
CA ILE A 210 -8.03 8.07 -19.94
C ILE A 210 -7.08 8.09 -21.13
#